data_AF-A0A2N3T6N9-F1
#
_entry.id   AF-A0A2N3T6N9-F1
#
_cell.length_a   1.000
_cell.length_b   1.000
_cell.length_c   1.000
_cell.angle_alpha   90.00
_cell.angle_beta   90.00
_cell.angle_gamma   90.00
#
_symmetry.space_group_name_H-M   'P 1'
#
loop_
_entity.id
_entity.type
_entity.pdbx_description
1 polymer ?
#
loop_
_entity_poly.entity_id
_entity_poly.type
_entity_poly.pdbx_seq_one_letter_code
_entity_poly.pdbx_strand_id
1 'polypeptide(L)'
;MKFLAFISVFLIIYYGDAQENPNTYRFSYKSELYKGTRFEITTKLRALKNNSWFTNIPEEKQVELAGLFKRVKDQPIPRLYRKGAIVFLDALYAYEDFLTIYDNALYEVIQHLKHDMRRLDFKFERQFTKAKIQLNRTQKEAKNNIERIDLLKKDVHDSHIKLVSHRWMKKKMEKYNGMDAVKKPDNLIKEFKKAEAMNVFTMLEEKKMDKINSYLVDQIIDFFYKKSLPEIDLDKLELDYIDKI
;
A
#
# COMPACT_ATOMS: atom_id res chain seq x y z
N MET A 1 30.39 -54.60 1.00
CA MET A 1 31.00 -53.36 1.54
C MET A 1 31.54 -52.52 0.39
N LYS A 2 30.93 -51.34 0.15
CA LYS A 2 31.59 -50.05 -0.12
C LYS A 2 30.56 -49.09 -0.70
N PHE A 3 30.14 -48.17 0.17
CA PHE A 3 29.57 -46.87 -0.19
C PHE A 3 30.51 -46.12 -1.13
N LEU A 4 29.96 -45.37 -2.08
CA LEU A 4 30.59 -44.15 -2.57
C LEU A 4 29.50 -43.17 -3.02
N ALA A 5 29.31 -42.17 -2.16
CA ALA A 5 28.49 -41.00 -2.39
C ALA A 5 29.13 -40.12 -3.47
N PHE A 6 28.33 -39.62 -4.40
CA PHE A 6 28.70 -38.51 -5.27
C PHE A 6 28.23 -37.21 -4.62
N ILE A 7 29.16 -36.48 -3.99
CA ILE A 7 28.99 -35.09 -3.60
C ILE A 7 29.42 -34.25 -4.80
N SER A 8 28.45 -33.68 -5.52
CA SER A 8 28.70 -32.65 -6.53
C SER A 8 29.02 -31.33 -5.82
N VAL A 9 30.31 -31.06 -5.64
CA VAL A 9 30.83 -29.76 -5.22
C VAL A 9 30.68 -28.79 -6.39
N PHE A 10 29.82 -27.78 -6.24
CA PHE A 10 29.81 -26.61 -7.12
C PHE A 10 31.08 -25.78 -6.83
N LEU A 11 32.09 -25.92 -7.69
CA LEU A 11 33.25 -25.05 -7.74
C LEU A 11 32.80 -23.66 -8.23
N ILE A 12 32.64 -22.72 -7.30
CA ILE A 12 32.65 -21.28 -7.62
C ILE A 12 34.09 -20.94 -8.01
N ILE A 13 34.36 -20.92 -9.31
CA ILE A 13 35.64 -20.50 -9.84
C ILE A 13 35.75 -18.98 -9.63
N TYR A 14 36.53 -18.59 -8.62
CA TYR A 14 37.12 -17.26 -8.53
C TYR A 14 38.14 -17.12 -9.67
N TYR A 15 37.73 -16.51 -10.78
CA TYR A 15 38.70 -16.05 -11.79
C TYR A 15 39.39 -14.78 -11.28
N GLY A 16 40.70 -14.88 -11.15
CA GLY A 16 41.61 -13.82 -10.73
C GLY A 16 41.70 -12.66 -11.72
N ASP A 17 42.16 -11.54 -11.15
CA ASP A 17 42.47 -10.26 -11.77
C ASP A 17 43.25 -10.43 -13.09
N ALA A 18 42.56 -10.19 -14.21
CA ALA A 18 43.19 -9.69 -15.41
C ALA A 18 43.28 -8.18 -15.26
N GLN A 19 44.50 -7.64 -15.37
CA GLN A 19 44.89 -6.24 -15.24
C GLN A 19 43.89 -5.30 -15.95
N GLU A 20 42.89 -4.80 -15.21
CA GLU A 20 41.92 -3.81 -15.68
C GLU A 20 42.63 -2.46 -15.81
N ASN A 21 42.33 -1.74 -16.89
CA ASN A 21 42.67 -0.33 -17.00
C ASN A 21 42.15 0.36 -15.71
N PRO A 22 42.95 1.15 -14.97
CA PRO A 22 42.56 1.69 -13.65
C PRO A 22 41.29 2.54 -13.66
N ASN A 23 40.80 2.91 -14.86
CA ASN A 23 39.57 3.65 -15.09
C ASN A 23 38.38 2.80 -15.59
N THR A 24 38.53 1.48 -15.70
CA THR A 24 37.45 0.56 -16.05
C THR A 24 36.94 -0.17 -14.83
N TYR A 25 35.61 -0.24 -14.72
CA TYR A 25 34.87 -0.83 -13.63
C TYR A 25 34.03 -1.96 -14.19
N ARG A 26 33.96 -3.08 -13.49
CA ARG A 26 33.16 -4.24 -13.90
C ARG A 26 32.49 -4.94 -12.73
N PHE A 27 31.19 -5.18 -12.85
CA PHE A 27 30.42 -6.04 -11.95
C PHE A 27 29.13 -6.53 -12.60
N SER A 28 28.63 -7.67 -12.15
CA SER A 28 27.30 -8.17 -12.48
C SER A 28 26.34 -7.88 -11.34
N TYR A 29 25.10 -7.57 -11.67
CA TYR A 29 24.01 -7.44 -10.71
C TYR A 29 22.73 -8.01 -11.33
N LYS A 30 22.07 -8.95 -10.64
CA LYS A 30 21.03 -9.83 -11.24
C LYS A 30 21.54 -10.40 -12.58
N SER A 31 20.82 -10.21 -13.68
CA SER A 31 21.17 -10.67 -15.03
C SER A 31 21.95 -9.64 -15.86
N GLU A 32 22.26 -8.45 -15.31
CA GLU A 32 22.90 -7.37 -16.04
C GLU A 32 24.40 -7.26 -15.74
N LEU A 33 25.19 -7.03 -16.81
CA LEU A 33 26.62 -6.75 -16.70
C LEU A 33 26.88 -5.24 -16.80
N TYR A 34 27.40 -4.67 -15.73
CA TYR A 34 27.89 -3.30 -15.67
C TYR A 34 29.38 -3.31 -15.98
N LYS A 35 29.76 -2.77 -17.14
CA LYS A 35 31.16 -2.64 -17.58
C LYS A 35 31.36 -1.29 -18.25
N GLY A 36 32.46 -0.61 -17.94
CA GLY A 36 32.84 0.65 -18.56
C GLY A 36 33.53 1.60 -17.59
N THR A 37 33.55 2.88 -17.92
CA THR A 37 34.04 3.94 -17.04
C THR A 37 33.06 4.21 -15.90
N ARG A 38 33.54 4.86 -14.83
CA ARG A 38 32.69 5.34 -13.72
C ARG A 38 31.53 6.21 -14.23
N PHE A 39 31.79 7.05 -15.23
CA PHE A 39 30.79 7.96 -15.80
C PHE A 39 29.67 7.18 -16.51
N GLU A 40 30.03 6.21 -17.35
CA GLU A 40 29.06 5.38 -18.07
C GLU A 40 28.19 4.57 -17.10
N ILE A 41 28.79 3.90 -16.12
CA ILE A 41 28.04 3.12 -15.14
C ILE A 41 27.13 4.02 -14.30
N THR A 42 27.64 5.15 -13.82
CA THR A 42 26.83 6.11 -13.02
C THR A 42 25.67 6.68 -13.83
N THR A 43 25.84 6.87 -15.14
CA THR A 43 24.77 7.32 -16.04
C THR A 43 23.69 6.26 -16.16
N LYS A 44 24.05 4.97 -16.29
CA LYS A 44 23.09 3.85 -16.26
C LYS A 44 22.32 3.79 -14.92
N LEU A 45 23.04 3.88 -13.80
CA LEU A 45 22.43 3.90 -12.46
C LEU A 45 21.45 5.08 -12.28
N ARG A 46 21.79 6.26 -12.81
CA ARG A 46 20.91 7.43 -12.79
C ARG A 46 19.64 7.21 -13.61
N ALA A 47 19.77 6.64 -14.80
CA ALA A 47 18.63 6.32 -15.65
C ALA A 47 17.68 5.34 -14.96
N LEU A 48 18.22 4.30 -14.30
CA LEU A 48 17.43 3.36 -13.51
C LEU A 48 16.68 4.04 -12.36
N LYS A 49 17.39 4.87 -11.56
CA LYS A 49 16.78 5.64 -10.46
C LYS A 49 15.59 6.50 -10.90
N ASN A 50 15.66 7.05 -12.12
CA ASN A 50 14.67 7.97 -12.65
C ASN A 50 13.62 7.29 -13.55
N ASN A 51 13.60 5.96 -13.59
CA ASN A 51 12.59 5.21 -14.32
C ASN A 51 11.18 5.49 -13.73
N SER A 52 10.16 5.50 -14.59
CA SER A 52 8.78 5.80 -14.23
C SER A 52 8.21 4.83 -13.18
N TRP A 53 8.74 3.62 -13.08
CA TRP A 53 8.37 2.64 -12.06
C TRP A 53 8.72 3.08 -10.63
N PHE A 54 9.63 4.04 -10.46
CA PHE A 54 10.07 4.56 -9.17
C PHE A 54 9.41 5.90 -8.78
N THR A 55 8.40 6.36 -9.52
CA THR A 55 7.78 7.68 -9.33
C THR A 55 6.98 7.84 -8.02
N ASN A 56 6.60 6.73 -7.39
CA ASN A 56 5.77 6.73 -6.17
C ASN A 56 6.54 6.31 -4.90
N ILE A 57 7.89 6.36 -4.91
CA ILE A 57 8.71 6.12 -3.72
C ILE A 57 8.34 7.10 -2.61
N PRO A 58 8.09 6.64 -1.36
CA PRO A 58 7.97 7.51 -0.19
C PRO A 58 9.16 8.46 -0.06
N GLU A 59 8.92 9.69 0.38
CA GLU A 59 9.94 10.73 0.41
C GLU A 59 11.19 10.30 1.17
N GLU A 60 11.03 9.63 2.30
CA GLU A 60 12.13 9.16 3.14
C GLU A 60 13.00 8.13 2.40
N LYS A 61 12.38 7.24 1.61
CA LYS A 61 13.11 6.27 0.78
C LYS A 61 13.75 6.94 -0.44
N GLN A 62 13.15 8.00 -0.99
CA GLN A 62 13.80 8.81 -2.02
C GLN A 62 15.07 9.48 -1.48
N VAL A 63 15.02 10.00 -0.26
CA VAL A 63 16.18 10.60 0.43
C VAL A 63 17.27 9.55 0.66
N GLU A 64 16.90 8.36 1.15
CA GLU A 64 17.83 7.25 1.35
C GLU A 64 18.53 6.85 0.02
N LEU A 65 17.75 6.61 -1.03
CA LEU A 65 18.26 6.23 -2.36
C LEU A 65 19.12 7.34 -2.98
N ALA A 66 18.75 8.61 -2.81
CA ALA A 66 19.56 9.74 -3.25
C ALA A 66 20.90 9.81 -2.51
N GLY A 67 20.90 9.55 -1.19
CA GLY A 67 22.11 9.46 -0.38
C GLY A 67 23.03 8.31 -0.82
N LEU A 68 22.47 7.12 -1.04
CA LEU A 68 23.18 5.96 -1.58
C LEU A 68 23.78 6.28 -2.95
N PHE A 69 22.99 6.80 -3.87
CA PHE A 69 23.44 7.17 -5.21
C PHE A 69 24.57 8.21 -5.19
N LYS A 70 24.48 9.23 -4.32
CA LYS A 70 25.54 10.23 -4.14
C LYS A 70 26.85 9.59 -3.68
N ARG A 71 26.79 8.71 -2.67
CA ARG A 71 27.98 7.98 -2.18
C ARG A 71 28.64 7.15 -3.29
N VAL A 72 27.85 6.52 -4.15
CA VAL A 72 28.38 5.75 -5.30
C VAL A 72 29.06 6.67 -6.31
N LYS A 73 28.36 7.72 -6.74
CA LYS A 73 28.87 8.70 -7.73
C LYS A 73 30.22 9.28 -7.30
N ASP A 74 30.35 9.64 -6.02
CA ASP A 74 31.50 10.35 -5.49
C ASP A 74 32.67 9.41 -5.14
N GLN A 75 32.51 8.09 -5.26
CA GLN A 75 33.55 7.11 -4.91
C GLN A 75 34.57 6.92 -6.04
N PRO A 76 35.84 7.33 -5.86
CA PRO A 76 36.87 7.16 -6.89
C PRO A 76 37.42 5.73 -6.95
N ILE A 77 37.45 5.01 -5.81
CA ILE A 77 38.12 3.69 -5.72
C ILE A 77 37.24 2.61 -6.37
N PRO A 78 37.71 1.88 -7.41
CA PRO A 78 36.90 0.90 -8.14
C PRO A 78 36.20 -0.15 -7.28
N ARG A 79 36.93 -0.75 -6.34
CA ARG A 79 36.38 -1.74 -5.41
C ARG A 79 35.25 -1.17 -4.53
N LEU A 80 35.43 0.05 -4.02
CA LEU A 80 34.43 0.70 -3.17
C LEU A 80 33.24 1.20 -3.99
N TYR A 81 33.48 1.68 -5.22
CA TYR A 81 32.43 2.08 -6.15
C TYR A 81 31.52 0.90 -6.44
N ARG A 82 32.10 -0.26 -6.79
CA ARG A 82 31.35 -1.50 -7.01
C ARG A 82 30.50 -1.87 -5.79
N LYS A 83 31.10 -1.88 -4.59
CA LYS A 83 30.38 -2.22 -3.36
C LYS A 83 29.20 -1.26 -3.13
N GLY A 84 29.43 0.05 -3.27
CA GLY A 84 28.38 1.05 -3.14
C GLY A 84 27.28 0.90 -4.20
N ALA A 85 27.66 0.64 -5.45
CA ALA A 85 26.72 0.46 -6.56
C ALA A 85 25.80 -0.73 -6.32
N ILE A 86 26.34 -1.85 -5.81
CA ILE A 86 25.55 -3.02 -5.43
C ILE A 86 24.57 -2.65 -4.31
N VAL A 87 25.02 -2.00 -3.23
CA VAL A 87 24.12 -1.57 -2.13
C VAL A 87 23.02 -0.63 -2.62
N PHE A 88 23.34 0.30 -3.52
CA PHE A 88 22.36 1.18 -4.14
C PHE A 88 21.34 0.39 -4.96
N LEU A 89 21.79 -0.58 -5.77
CA LEU A 89 20.92 -1.42 -6.57
C LEU A 89 20.05 -2.32 -5.68
N ASP A 90 20.60 -2.92 -4.63
CA ASP A 90 19.84 -3.71 -3.65
C ASP A 90 18.68 -2.88 -3.07
N ALA A 91 18.97 -1.66 -2.61
CA ALA A 91 17.95 -0.77 -2.07
C ALA A 91 16.90 -0.35 -3.13
N LEU A 92 17.33 -0.08 -4.36
CA LEU A 92 16.43 0.31 -5.45
C LEU A 92 15.48 -0.84 -5.83
N TYR A 93 16.01 -2.05 -5.97
CA TYR A 93 15.23 -3.23 -6.36
C TYR A 93 14.36 -3.76 -5.22
N ALA A 94 14.78 -3.63 -3.96
CA ALA A 94 13.92 -3.93 -2.82
C ALA A 94 12.64 -3.07 -2.84
N TYR A 95 12.74 -1.83 -3.33
CA TYR A 95 11.58 -0.97 -3.49
C TYR A 95 10.66 -1.40 -4.65
N GLU A 96 11.21 -1.89 -5.76
CA GLU A 96 10.42 -2.47 -6.85
C GLU A 96 9.60 -3.68 -6.38
N ASP A 97 10.24 -4.56 -5.59
CA ASP A 97 9.58 -5.72 -4.99
C ASP A 97 8.47 -5.27 -4.02
N PHE A 98 8.74 -4.25 -3.19
CA PHE A 98 7.73 -3.64 -2.32
C PHE A 98 6.53 -3.11 -3.11
N LEU A 99 6.74 -2.37 -4.20
CA LEU A 99 5.63 -1.82 -4.98
C LEU A 99 4.71 -2.92 -5.50
N THR A 100 5.30 -4.00 -5.97
CA THR A 100 4.55 -5.16 -6.47
C THR A 100 3.71 -5.77 -5.35
N ILE A 101 4.31 -5.99 -4.18
CA ILE A 101 3.61 -6.56 -3.02
C ILE A 101 2.50 -5.62 -2.54
N TYR A 102 2.79 -4.33 -2.43
CA TYR A 102 1.85 -3.35 -1.94
C TYR A 102 0.64 -3.18 -2.88
N ASP A 103 0.89 -3.09 -4.19
CA ASP A 103 -0.17 -2.98 -5.18
C ASP A 103 -1.08 -4.22 -5.15
N ASN A 104 -0.49 -5.42 -5.08
CA ASN A 104 -1.26 -6.66 -5.01
C ASN A 104 -2.11 -6.73 -3.74
N ALA A 105 -1.51 -6.44 -2.57
CA ALA A 105 -2.21 -6.42 -1.29
C ALA A 105 -3.36 -5.41 -1.28
N LEU A 106 -3.13 -4.19 -1.78
CA LEU A 106 -4.17 -3.17 -1.86
C LEU A 106 -5.31 -3.58 -2.81
N TYR A 107 -4.97 -4.20 -3.95
CA TYR A 107 -5.97 -4.70 -4.87
C TYR A 107 -6.85 -5.79 -4.23
N GLU A 108 -6.24 -6.76 -3.54
CA GLU A 108 -6.96 -7.79 -2.79
C GLU A 108 -7.90 -7.21 -1.74
N VAL A 109 -7.42 -6.22 -0.98
CA VAL A 109 -8.21 -5.49 0.03
C VAL A 109 -9.42 -4.81 -0.61
N ILE A 110 -9.24 -4.14 -1.75
CA ILE A 110 -10.34 -3.50 -2.48
C ILE A 110 -11.37 -4.56 -2.93
N GLN A 111 -10.93 -5.71 -3.45
CA GLN A 111 -11.85 -6.78 -3.85
C GLN A 111 -12.62 -7.35 -2.66
N HIS A 112 -11.93 -7.59 -1.54
CA HIS A 112 -12.55 -8.08 -0.31
C HIS A 112 -13.63 -7.11 0.20
N LEU A 113 -13.32 -5.81 0.24
CA LEU A 113 -14.29 -4.79 0.66
C LEU A 113 -15.50 -4.73 -0.27
N LYS A 114 -15.29 -4.77 -1.59
CA LYS A 114 -16.37 -4.80 -2.58
C LYS A 114 -17.30 -6.00 -2.38
N HIS A 115 -16.74 -7.17 -2.09
CA HIS A 115 -17.51 -8.37 -1.83
C HIS A 115 -18.44 -8.21 -0.61
N ASP A 116 -17.92 -7.61 0.46
CA ASP A 116 -18.64 -7.43 1.72
C ASP A 116 -19.63 -6.25 1.72
N MET A 117 -19.48 -5.29 0.81
CA MET A 117 -20.19 -4.02 0.83
C MET A 117 -21.70 -4.15 0.84
N ARG A 118 -22.28 -5.08 0.07
CA ARG A 118 -23.74 -5.29 0.05
C ARG A 118 -24.27 -5.79 1.39
N ARG A 119 -23.55 -6.73 2.02
CA ARG A 119 -23.91 -7.28 3.33
C ARG A 119 -23.82 -6.20 4.42
N LEU A 120 -22.77 -5.38 4.38
CA LEU A 120 -22.58 -4.28 5.33
C LEU A 120 -23.60 -3.16 5.14
N ASP A 121 -23.95 -2.83 3.90
CA ASP A 121 -24.98 -1.85 3.56
C ASP A 121 -26.33 -2.21 4.20
N PHE A 122 -26.78 -3.45 3.99
CA PHE A 122 -27.97 -3.98 4.65
C PHE A 122 -27.87 -3.92 6.18
N LYS A 123 -26.73 -4.29 6.75
CA LYS A 123 -26.50 -4.26 8.21
C LYS A 123 -26.62 -2.83 8.76
N PHE A 124 -26.02 -1.84 8.10
CA PHE A 124 -26.04 -0.46 8.54
C PHE A 124 -27.42 0.18 8.35
N GLU A 125 -28.12 -0.11 7.25
CA GLU A 125 -29.50 0.38 7.07
C GLU A 125 -30.43 -0.17 8.13
N ARG A 126 -30.32 -1.47 8.43
CA ARG A 126 -31.09 -2.09 9.52
C ARG A 126 -30.76 -1.46 10.88
N GLN A 127 -29.50 -1.14 11.14
CA GLN A 127 -29.07 -0.47 12.38
C GLN A 127 -29.72 0.92 12.49
N PHE A 128 -29.63 1.74 11.44
CA PHE A 128 -30.24 3.07 11.40
C PHE A 128 -31.76 3.02 11.58
N THR A 129 -32.43 2.12 10.85
CA THR A 129 -33.89 1.96 10.92
C THR A 129 -34.35 1.56 12.32
N LYS A 130 -33.65 0.63 12.97
CA LYS A 130 -33.93 0.23 14.36
C LYS A 130 -33.76 1.39 15.34
N ALA A 131 -32.67 2.15 15.22
CA ALA A 131 -32.43 3.32 16.06
C ALA A 131 -33.55 4.36 15.91
N LYS A 132 -33.97 4.64 14.67
CA LYS A 132 -35.06 5.59 14.36
C LYS A 132 -36.40 5.13 14.92
N ILE A 133 -36.73 3.84 14.79
CA ILE A 133 -37.96 3.27 15.37
C ILE A 133 -37.92 3.39 16.90
N GLN A 134 -36.78 3.09 17.53
CA GLN A 134 -36.65 3.17 18.98
C GLN A 134 -36.82 4.60 19.50
N LEU A 135 -36.16 5.58 18.85
CA LEU A 135 -36.34 6.99 19.18
C LEU A 135 -37.81 7.42 19.06
N ASN A 136 -38.45 7.09 17.94
CA ASN A 136 -39.86 7.44 17.69
C ASN A 136 -40.82 6.84 18.73
N ARG A 137 -40.57 5.60 19.18
CA ARG A 137 -41.38 4.96 20.23
C ARG A 137 -41.19 5.65 21.57
N THR A 138 -39.93 5.88 21.98
CA THR A 138 -39.63 6.55 23.26
C THR A 138 -40.18 7.98 23.30
N GLN A 139 -40.13 8.71 22.21
CA GLN A 139 -40.75 10.04 22.10
C GLN A 139 -42.28 10.02 22.18
N LYS A 140 -42.94 8.88 21.96
CA LYS A 140 -44.39 8.74 22.14
C LYS A 140 -44.74 8.28 23.56
N GLU A 141 -44.02 7.29 24.06
CA GLU A 141 -44.35 6.56 25.29
C GLU A 141 -43.73 7.18 26.56
N ALA A 142 -42.56 7.82 26.45
CA ALA A 142 -41.77 8.29 27.59
C ALA A 142 -41.21 9.71 27.34
N LYS A 143 -42.08 10.64 26.94
CA LYS A 143 -41.75 12.03 26.55
C LYS A 143 -40.90 12.80 27.56
N ASN A 144 -41.05 12.50 28.85
CA ASN A 144 -40.38 13.21 29.93
C ASN A 144 -38.97 12.65 30.22
N ASN A 145 -38.58 11.53 29.61
CA ASN A 145 -37.25 10.96 29.76
C ASN A 145 -36.27 11.58 28.75
N ILE A 146 -35.91 12.84 29.02
CA ILE A 146 -35.07 13.68 28.13
C ILE A 146 -33.70 13.03 27.90
N GLU A 147 -33.06 12.53 28.96
CA GLU A 147 -31.75 11.89 28.88
C GLU A 147 -31.76 10.68 27.94
N ARG A 148 -32.78 9.81 28.06
CA ARG A 148 -32.91 8.66 27.16
C ARG A 148 -33.17 9.09 25.72
N ILE A 149 -33.98 10.12 25.52
CA ILE A 149 -34.27 10.66 24.19
C ILE A 149 -33.00 11.21 23.53
N ASP A 150 -32.17 11.94 24.27
CA ASP A 150 -30.95 12.53 23.74
C ASP A 150 -29.89 11.48 23.40
N LEU A 151 -29.76 10.43 24.22
CA LEU A 151 -28.93 9.26 23.88
C LEU A 151 -29.41 8.61 22.57
N LEU A 152 -30.71 8.40 22.42
CA LEU A 152 -31.28 7.79 21.20
C LEU A 152 -31.14 8.70 19.97
N LYS A 153 -31.20 10.03 20.12
CA LYS A 153 -30.89 10.96 19.02
C LYS A 153 -29.46 10.80 18.56
N LYS A 154 -28.51 10.67 19.49
CA LYS A 154 -27.10 10.41 19.15
C LYS A 154 -26.94 9.07 18.44
N ASP A 155 -27.57 8.00 18.92
CA ASP A 155 -27.52 6.69 18.25
C ASP A 155 -28.08 6.73 16.82
N VAL A 156 -29.18 7.47 16.60
CA VAL A 156 -29.73 7.72 15.26
C VAL A 156 -28.73 8.48 14.41
N HIS A 157 -28.14 9.55 14.93
CA HIS A 157 -27.17 10.36 14.19
C HIS A 157 -25.92 9.55 13.81
N ASP A 158 -25.32 8.82 14.74
CA ASP A 158 -24.11 8.03 14.52
C ASP A 158 -24.36 6.90 13.52
N SER A 159 -25.51 6.20 13.63
CA SER A 159 -25.89 5.16 12.67
C SER A 159 -26.23 5.73 11.28
N HIS A 160 -26.74 6.96 11.22
CA HIS A 160 -27.00 7.67 9.97
C HIS A 160 -25.70 8.03 9.24
N ILE A 161 -24.75 8.68 9.93
CA ILE A 161 -23.43 8.99 9.38
C ILE A 161 -22.76 7.71 8.88
N LYS A 162 -22.79 6.65 9.68
CA LYS A 162 -22.18 5.37 9.33
C LYS A 162 -22.74 4.80 8.01
N LEU A 163 -24.06 4.81 7.84
CA LEU A 163 -24.71 4.32 6.63
C LEU A 163 -24.35 5.17 5.40
N VAL A 164 -24.45 6.50 5.51
CA VAL A 164 -24.19 7.40 4.38
C VAL A 164 -22.71 7.37 3.99
N SER A 165 -21.80 7.35 4.97
CA SER A 165 -20.36 7.19 4.73
C SER A 165 -20.03 5.85 4.06
N HIS A 166 -20.65 4.75 4.50
CA HIS A 166 -20.51 3.45 3.85
C HIS A 166 -20.96 3.48 2.39
N ARG A 167 -22.11 4.09 2.11
CA ARG A 167 -22.64 4.21 0.74
C ARG A 167 -21.79 5.09 -0.15
N TRP A 168 -21.25 6.18 0.40
CA TRP A 168 -20.26 7.01 -0.29
C TRP A 168 -19.04 6.17 -0.67
N MET A 169 -18.48 5.42 0.28
CA MET A 169 -17.33 4.54 0.05
C MET A 169 -17.66 3.46 -1.00
N LYS A 170 -18.83 2.82 -0.90
CA LYS A 170 -19.33 1.82 -1.85
C LYS A 170 -19.34 2.37 -3.27
N LYS A 171 -19.89 3.56 -3.49
CA LYS A 171 -19.92 4.22 -4.80
C LYS A 171 -18.53 4.51 -5.37
N LYS A 172 -17.52 4.79 -4.53
CA LYS A 172 -16.13 4.95 -4.98
C LYS A 172 -15.51 3.59 -5.32
N MET A 173 -15.64 2.60 -4.45
CA MET A 173 -15.06 1.25 -4.63
C MET A 173 -15.63 0.50 -5.84
N GLU A 174 -16.88 0.74 -6.20
CA GLU A 174 -17.49 0.17 -7.42
C GLU A 174 -16.71 0.55 -8.70
N LYS A 175 -16.09 1.73 -8.72
CA LYS A 175 -15.28 2.23 -9.85
C LYS A 175 -13.92 1.55 -9.97
N TYR A 176 -13.42 0.97 -8.88
CA TYR A 176 -12.10 0.36 -8.83
C TYR A 176 -12.16 -1.09 -9.31
N ASN A 177 -11.89 -1.29 -10.61
CA ASN A 177 -11.94 -2.59 -11.27
C ASN A 177 -10.58 -2.96 -11.83
N GLY A 178 -10.19 -4.21 -11.63
CA GLY A 178 -8.90 -4.73 -12.06
C GLY A 178 -7.69 -4.04 -11.41
N MET A 179 -6.51 -4.44 -11.87
CA MET A 179 -5.23 -3.99 -11.30
C MET A 179 -4.91 -2.52 -11.62
N ASP A 180 -5.56 -1.95 -12.63
CA ASP A 180 -5.37 -0.54 -12.98
C ASP A 180 -5.83 0.41 -11.86
N ALA A 181 -6.78 -0.01 -11.02
CA ALA A 181 -7.21 0.78 -9.86
C ALA A 181 -6.07 1.12 -8.89
N VAL A 182 -5.04 0.28 -8.80
CA VAL A 182 -3.88 0.48 -7.91
C VAL A 182 -2.62 0.91 -8.68
N LYS A 183 -2.44 0.46 -9.92
CA LYS A 183 -1.28 0.81 -10.76
C LYS A 183 -1.38 2.18 -11.40
N LYS A 184 -2.61 2.61 -11.74
CA LYS A 184 -2.93 3.94 -12.29
C LYS A 184 -4.05 4.57 -11.45
N PRO A 185 -3.78 4.82 -10.16
CA PRO A 185 -4.81 5.21 -9.22
C PRO A 185 -5.35 6.60 -9.50
N ASP A 186 -6.61 6.84 -9.12
CA ASP A 186 -7.15 8.19 -9.02
C ASP A 186 -6.54 8.93 -7.82
N ASN A 187 -6.97 10.17 -7.58
CA ASN A 187 -6.42 10.98 -6.49
C ASN A 187 -6.65 10.35 -5.10
N LEU A 188 -7.78 9.67 -4.87
CA LEU A 188 -8.10 9.08 -3.56
C LEU A 188 -7.17 7.91 -3.26
N ILE A 189 -7.05 6.96 -4.20
CA ILE A 189 -6.16 5.81 -4.02
C ILE A 189 -4.69 6.26 -4.02
N LYS A 190 -4.32 7.26 -4.83
CA LYS A 190 -2.96 7.81 -4.82
C LYS A 190 -2.60 8.43 -3.46
N GLU A 191 -3.51 9.20 -2.87
CA GLU A 191 -3.32 9.79 -1.55
C GLU A 191 -3.19 8.71 -0.48
N PHE A 192 -4.11 7.73 -0.45
CA PHE A 192 -4.04 6.59 0.45
C PHE A 192 -2.72 5.82 0.31
N LYS A 193 -2.33 5.52 -0.94
CA LYS A 193 -1.08 4.80 -1.22
C LYS A 193 0.12 5.53 -0.64
N LYS A 194 0.18 6.84 -0.85
CA LYS A 194 1.27 7.68 -0.35
C LYS A 194 1.31 7.71 1.17
N ALA A 195 0.15 7.84 1.83
CA ALA A 195 0.06 7.89 3.29
C ALA A 195 0.56 6.59 3.95
N GLU A 196 0.20 5.43 3.39
CA GLU A 196 0.47 4.13 4.02
C GLU A 196 1.76 3.45 3.52
N ALA A 197 2.40 3.97 2.48
CA ALA A 197 3.54 3.30 1.86
C ALA A 197 4.70 3.04 2.84
N MET A 198 5.03 3.97 3.73
CA MET A 198 6.11 3.77 4.71
C MET A 198 5.78 2.68 5.73
N ASN A 199 4.54 2.64 6.20
CA ASN A 199 4.09 1.65 7.17
C ASN A 199 4.14 0.26 6.56
N VAL A 200 3.60 0.08 5.35
CA VAL A 200 3.64 -1.21 4.64
C VAL A 200 5.08 -1.62 4.33
N PHE A 201 5.93 -0.68 3.91
CA PHE A 201 7.34 -0.95 3.66
C PHE A 201 8.04 -1.46 4.91
N THR A 202 7.81 -0.81 6.05
CA THR A 202 8.36 -1.23 7.36
C THR A 202 7.87 -2.63 7.73
N MET A 203 6.59 -2.94 7.50
CA MET A 203 6.05 -4.29 7.73
C MET A 203 6.73 -5.35 6.87
N LEU A 204 7.12 -5.03 5.63
CA LEU A 204 7.91 -5.95 4.80
C LEU A 204 9.32 -6.16 5.35
N GLU A 205 10.02 -5.10 5.75
CA GLU A 205 11.36 -5.20 6.36
C GLU A 205 11.33 -6.05 7.64
N GLU A 206 10.27 -5.91 8.43
CA GLU A 206 10.02 -6.69 9.66
C GLU A 206 9.46 -8.09 9.41
N LYS A 207 9.31 -8.51 8.14
CA LYS A 207 8.77 -9.83 7.73
C LYS A 207 7.34 -10.10 8.23
N LYS A 208 6.51 -9.07 8.40
CA LYS A 208 5.10 -9.15 8.83
C LYS A 208 4.13 -9.19 7.65
N MET A 209 4.47 -9.94 6.61
CA MET A 209 3.70 -9.97 5.34
C MET A 209 2.25 -10.45 5.52
N ASP A 210 2.03 -11.39 6.42
CA ASP A 210 0.73 -11.95 6.78
C ASP A 210 -0.25 -10.92 7.37
N LYS A 211 0.27 -9.79 7.90
CA LYS A 211 -0.52 -8.74 8.55
C LYS A 211 -0.86 -7.57 7.63
N ILE A 212 -0.25 -7.49 6.44
CA ILE A 212 -0.40 -6.34 5.54
C ILE A 212 -1.84 -6.18 5.10
N ASN A 213 -2.51 -7.27 4.72
CA ASN A 213 -3.90 -7.20 4.26
C ASN A 213 -4.84 -6.70 5.37
N SER A 214 -4.74 -7.25 6.59
CA SER A 214 -5.55 -6.78 7.72
C SER A 214 -5.27 -5.31 8.06
N TYR A 215 -4.00 -4.92 8.04
CA TYR A 215 -3.61 -3.52 8.26
C TYR A 215 -4.26 -2.59 7.23
N LEU A 216 -4.14 -2.93 5.94
CA LEU A 216 -4.68 -2.14 4.85
C LEU A 216 -6.21 -2.07 4.85
N VAL A 217 -6.90 -3.14 5.28
CA VAL A 217 -8.35 -3.11 5.48
C VAL A 217 -8.73 -2.04 6.50
N ASP A 218 -8.07 -2.01 7.65
CA ASP A 218 -8.38 -1.03 8.70
C ASP A 218 -8.07 0.40 8.23
N GLN A 219 -6.90 0.60 7.61
CA GLN A 219 -6.49 1.94 7.15
C GLN A 219 -7.39 2.46 6.02
N ILE A 220 -7.77 1.62 5.05
CA ILE A 220 -8.58 2.09 3.93
C ILE A 220 -10.02 2.38 4.37
N ILE A 221 -10.57 1.62 5.33
CA ILE A 221 -11.89 1.92 5.90
C ILE A 221 -11.86 3.26 6.62
N ASP A 222 -10.87 3.49 7.48
CA ASP A 222 -10.73 4.75 8.22
C ASP A 222 -10.48 5.94 7.29
N PHE A 223 -9.61 5.78 6.28
CA PHE A 223 -9.33 6.81 5.28
C PHE A 223 -10.60 7.21 4.52
N PHE A 224 -11.35 6.24 3.97
CA PHE A 224 -12.57 6.52 3.21
C PHE A 224 -13.68 7.09 4.10
N TYR A 225 -13.78 6.64 5.36
CA TYR A 225 -14.70 7.22 6.33
C TYR A 225 -14.39 8.69 6.60
N LYS A 226 -13.13 9.05 6.86
CA LYS A 226 -12.73 10.45 7.07
C LYS A 226 -12.96 11.31 5.84
N LYS A 227 -12.71 10.76 4.64
CA LYS A 227 -12.94 11.46 3.36
C LYS A 227 -14.42 11.67 3.06
N SER A 228 -15.31 10.79 3.53
CA SER A 228 -16.74 10.95 3.28
C SER A 228 -17.36 12.05 4.13
N LEU A 229 -16.92 12.27 5.37
CA LEU A 229 -17.53 13.22 6.31
C LEU A 229 -17.83 14.63 5.73
N PRO A 230 -16.93 15.30 4.98
CA PRO A 230 -17.25 16.59 4.36
C PRO A 230 -18.11 16.50 3.08
N GLU A 231 -18.27 15.31 2.49
CA GLU A 231 -19.00 15.09 1.24
C GLU A 231 -20.41 14.50 1.45
N ILE A 232 -20.72 13.97 2.64
CA ILE A 232 -22.00 13.33 2.92
C ILE A 232 -23.11 14.35 3.16
N ASP A 233 -24.29 14.03 2.66
CA ASP A 233 -25.53 14.77 2.88
C ASP A 233 -26.52 13.82 3.56
N LEU A 234 -26.83 14.12 4.83
CA LEU A 234 -27.71 13.28 5.63
C LEU A 234 -29.17 13.38 5.17
N ASP A 235 -29.56 14.47 4.51
CA ASP A 235 -30.97 14.68 4.14
C ASP A 235 -31.35 13.93 2.85
N LYS A 236 -30.36 13.40 2.12
CA LYS A 236 -30.54 12.65 0.86
C LYS A 236 -30.56 11.13 1.04
N LEU A 237 -30.69 10.62 2.26
CA LEU A 237 -30.71 9.18 2.49
C LEU A 237 -32.01 8.55 1.99
N GLU A 238 -31.91 7.74 0.95
CA GLU A 238 -32.96 6.80 0.51
C GLU A 238 -32.74 5.43 1.15
N LEU A 239 -33.81 4.69 1.48
CA LEU A 239 -33.71 3.40 2.16
C LEU A 239 -34.02 2.28 1.14
N ASP A 240 -33.09 1.33 0.98
CA ASP A 240 -33.10 0.35 -0.11
C ASP A 240 -33.77 -0.98 0.28
N TYR A 241 -33.94 -1.24 1.59
CA TYR A 241 -34.29 -2.57 2.10
C TYR A 241 -35.58 -2.61 2.93
N ILE A 242 -36.36 -1.52 2.97
CA ILE A 242 -37.58 -1.41 3.79
C ILE A 242 -38.68 -2.40 3.38
N ASP A 243 -38.80 -2.74 2.10
CA ASP A 243 -39.84 -3.66 1.61
C ASP A 243 -39.62 -5.14 2.02
N LYS A 244 -38.60 -5.43 2.84
CA LYS A 244 -38.25 -6.79 3.27
C LYS A 244 -38.33 -7.03 4.78
N ILE A 245 -39.03 -6.18 5.53
CA ILE A 245 -39.27 -6.35 6.97
C ILE A 245 -40.75 -6.63 7.23
#